data_AF-A0AAU9Y610-F1
#
_entry.id   AF-A0AAU9Y610-F1
#
_cell.length_a   1.000
_cell.length_b   1.000
_cell.length_c   1.000
_cell.angle_alpha   90.00
_cell.angle_beta   90.00
_cell.angle_gamma   90.00
#
_symmetry.space_group_name_H-M   'P 1'
#
loop_
_entity.id
_entity.type
_entity.pdbx_description
1 polymer ?
#
loop_
_entity_poly.entity_id
_entity_poly.type
_entity_poly.pdbx_seq_one_letter_code
_entity_poly.pdbx_strand_id
1 'polypeptide(L)'
;FYSRGTPYAGFDRHNGEIAAFHLDRILGFYRAPPVVGRKINLEDEIEPIGDKRLLDTFFKKDGNTCFYGRCYYCNKKNAACANGTIMEGSVTLWLPKGWNLGKWAHPWIRAYSGARKALWETDNNYCKNKVLNKPPYNFGPRLLDLLDTALFDFLIGNADRHHYETFKDEGDTGMPLHLDNAKSFGDPYRDEMSILAPIYQCCR
;
A
#
# COMPACT_ATOMS: atom_id res chain seq x y z
N PHE A 1 -2.01 -17.71 7.33
CA PHE A 1 -1.65 -16.39 6.81
C PHE A 1 -2.31 -15.25 7.61
N TYR A 2 -2.50 -15.39 8.93
CA TYR A 2 -3.01 -14.30 9.78
C TYR A 2 -1.83 -13.47 10.28
N SER A 3 -1.87 -12.15 10.06
CA SER A 3 -0.90 -11.25 10.68
C SER A 3 -1.27 -11.04 12.14
N ARG A 4 -0.71 -11.84 13.06
CA ARG A 4 -0.78 -11.52 14.49
C ARG A 4 0.18 -10.36 14.76
N GLY A 5 -0.33 -9.15 14.96
CA GLY A 5 0.50 -7.97 15.20
C GLY A 5 -0.27 -6.66 15.16
N THR A 6 0.45 -5.55 14.99
CA THR A 6 -0.18 -4.26 14.70
C THR A 6 -0.89 -4.31 13.35
N PRO A 7 -1.89 -3.46 13.09
CA PRO A 7 -2.68 -3.53 11.86
C PRO A 7 -1.89 -3.36 10.55
N TYR A 8 -0.71 -2.75 10.62
CA TYR A 8 0.22 -2.52 9.51
C TYR A 8 1.39 -3.54 9.45
N ALA A 9 1.41 -4.51 10.36
CA ALA A 9 2.43 -5.56 10.40
C ALA A 9 2.18 -6.66 9.35
N GLY A 10 3.25 -7.39 9.01
CA GLY A 10 3.21 -8.53 8.09
C GLY A 10 3.81 -8.20 6.72
N PHE A 11 3.88 -9.22 5.87
CA PHE A 11 4.41 -9.10 4.51
C PHE A 11 3.38 -8.51 3.56
N ASP A 12 3.88 -7.82 2.55
CA ASP A 12 3.13 -7.42 1.36
C ASP A 12 2.66 -8.67 0.60
N ARG A 13 1.44 -8.58 0.06
CA ARG A 13 0.74 -9.67 -0.59
C ARG A 13 0.35 -9.24 -1.99
N HIS A 14 0.80 -9.99 -3.01
CA HIS A 14 0.53 -9.66 -4.41
C HIS A 14 -0.97 -9.68 -4.74
N ASN A 15 -1.72 -10.60 -4.12
CA ASN A 15 -3.18 -10.65 -4.24
C ASN A 15 -3.86 -9.40 -3.66
N GLY A 16 -3.22 -8.70 -2.71
CA GLY A 16 -3.71 -7.45 -2.17
C GLY A 16 -3.77 -6.34 -3.22
N GLU A 17 -2.69 -6.19 -4.02
CA GLU A 17 -2.65 -5.22 -5.12
C GLU A 17 -3.69 -5.53 -6.20
N ILE A 18 -3.81 -6.80 -6.59
CA ILE A 18 -4.76 -7.24 -7.63
C ILE A 18 -6.21 -6.96 -7.19
N ALA A 19 -6.57 -7.40 -5.98
CA ALA A 19 -7.93 -7.23 -5.47
C ALA A 19 -8.26 -5.76 -5.22
N ALA A 20 -7.30 -4.96 -4.72
CA ALA A 20 -7.46 -3.53 -4.52
C ALA A 20 -7.79 -2.79 -5.82
N PHE A 21 -7.06 -3.07 -6.92
CA PHE A 21 -7.36 -2.51 -8.24
C PHE A 21 -8.79 -2.84 -8.69
N HIS A 22 -9.21 -4.10 -8.56
CA HIS A 22 -10.56 -4.49 -8.96
C HIS A 22 -11.64 -3.83 -8.11
N LEU A 23 -11.44 -3.72 -6.79
CA LEU A 23 -12.39 -3.06 -5.90
C LEU A 23 -12.47 -1.56 -6.18
N ASP A 24 -11.33 -0.89 -6.38
CA ASP A 24 -11.25 0.52 -6.77
C ASP A 24 -12.10 0.81 -8.01
N ARG A 25 -11.99 -0.06 -9.02
CA ARG A 25 -12.79 -0.01 -10.24
C ARG A 25 -14.29 -0.25 -9.99
N ILE A 26 -14.65 -1.21 -9.14
CA ILE A 26 -16.05 -1.54 -8.82
C ILE A 26 -16.74 -0.41 -8.05
N LEU A 27 -16.02 0.25 -7.16
CA LEU A 27 -16.51 1.40 -6.39
C LEU A 27 -16.56 2.69 -7.22
N GLY A 28 -16.04 2.67 -8.46
CA GLY A 28 -16.06 3.81 -9.36
C GLY A 28 -15.03 4.89 -9.02
N PHE A 29 -13.98 4.56 -8.25
CA PHE A 29 -12.92 5.50 -7.90
C PHE A 29 -11.97 5.73 -9.08
N TYR A 30 -11.53 4.66 -9.73
CA TYR A 30 -10.57 4.69 -10.85
C TYR A 30 -9.25 5.40 -10.51
N ARG A 31 -8.74 5.18 -9.29
CA ARG A 31 -7.52 5.83 -8.74
C ARG A 31 -6.36 4.87 -8.57
N ALA A 32 -6.59 3.56 -8.72
CA ALA A 32 -5.55 2.53 -8.68
C ALA A 32 -5.00 2.23 -10.09
N PRO A 33 -3.69 2.01 -10.25
CA PRO A 33 -3.12 1.58 -11.51
C PRO A 33 -3.62 0.17 -11.87
N PRO A 34 -3.69 -0.19 -13.17
CA PRO A 34 -4.01 -1.55 -13.58
C PRO A 34 -3.02 -2.57 -13.01
N VAL A 35 -3.55 -3.62 -12.36
CA VAL A 35 -2.76 -4.74 -11.80
C VAL A 35 -3.34 -6.06 -12.28
N VAL A 36 -2.46 -6.98 -12.68
CA VAL A 36 -2.83 -8.36 -13.05
C VAL A 36 -1.98 -9.38 -12.31
N GLY A 37 -2.53 -10.57 -12.07
CA GLY A 37 -1.76 -11.72 -11.61
C GLY A 37 -1.01 -12.38 -12.77
N ARG A 38 0.24 -12.80 -12.56
CA ARG A 38 1.03 -13.58 -13.52
C ARG A 38 1.85 -14.64 -12.81
N LYS A 39 1.93 -15.82 -13.43
CA LYS A 39 2.91 -16.86 -13.07
C LYS A 39 4.12 -16.69 -13.96
N ILE A 40 5.30 -16.67 -13.35
CA ILE A 40 6.58 -16.40 -14.00
C ILE A 40 7.52 -17.56 -13.66
N ASN A 41 8.21 -18.10 -14.67
CA ASN A 41 9.33 -18.99 -14.45
C ASN A 41 10.58 -18.18 -14.12
N LEU A 42 11.08 -18.31 -12.90
CA LEU A 42 12.23 -17.54 -12.43
C LEU A 42 13.51 -17.83 -13.22
N GLU A 43 13.74 -19.08 -13.63
CA GLU A 43 14.96 -19.48 -14.35
C GLU A 43 14.92 -19.10 -15.83
N ASP A 44 13.73 -19.16 -16.44
CA ASP A 44 13.60 -18.89 -17.88
C ASP A 44 13.33 -17.39 -18.17
N GLU A 45 12.63 -16.69 -17.28
CA GLU A 45 12.14 -15.33 -17.54
C GLU A 45 12.85 -14.24 -16.72
N ILE A 46 13.44 -14.57 -15.57
CA ILE A 46 14.08 -13.57 -14.68
C ILE A 46 15.60 -13.72 -14.65
N GLU A 47 16.13 -14.90 -14.34
CA GLU A 47 17.57 -15.13 -14.23
C GLU A 47 18.38 -14.70 -15.49
N PRO A 48 17.90 -14.89 -16.73
CA PRO A 48 18.67 -14.54 -17.93
C PRO A 48 18.78 -13.02 -18.18
N ILE A 49 17.85 -12.23 -17.62
CA ILE A 49 17.74 -10.77 -17.87
C ILE A 49 17.88 -9.93 -16.59
N GLY A 50 18.00 -10.58 -15.43
CA GLY A 50 18.04 -9.94 -14.13
C GLY A 50 19.33 -9.14 -13.93
N ASP A 51 19.22 -8.00 -13.24
CA ASP A 51 20.41 -7.25 -12.82
C ASP A 51 21.24 -8.06 -11.82
N LYS A 52 22.57 -7.94 -11.91
CA LYS A 52 23.51 -8.67 -11.04
C LYS A 52 23.16 -8.52 -9.54
N ARG A 53 22.74 -7.33 -9.12
CA ARG A 53 22.38 -7.06 -7.72
C ARG A 53 21.21 -7.91 -7.23
N LEU A 54 20.27 -8.24 -8.11
CA LEU A 54 19.16 -9.15 -7.84
C LEU A 54 19.63 -10.60 -7.92
N LEU A 55 20.36 -10.97 -8.98
CA LEU A 55 20.85 -12.33 -9.23
C LEU A 55 21.74 -12.86 -8.10
N ASP A 56 22.58 -12.01 -7.51
CA ASP A 56 23.44 -12.37 -6.36
C ASP A 56 22.64 -12.79 -5.10
N THR A 57 21.31 -12.65 -5.12
CA THR A 57 20.41 -13.04 -4.02
C THR A 57 19.64 -14.32 -4.29
N PHE A 58 19.76 -14.90 -5.49
CA PHE A 58 19.13 -16.17 -5.86
C PHE A 58 19.85 -17.35 -5.23
N PHE A 59 19.09 -18.36 -4.82
CA PHE A 59 19.63 -19.61 -4.28
C PHE A 59 18.59 -20.73 -4.37
N LYS A 60 19.07 -21.98 -4.32
CA LYS A 60 18.22 -23.17 -4.23
C LYS A 60 17.93 -23.53 -2.78
N LYS A 61 16.68 -23.89 -2.49
CA LYS A 61 16.24 -24.42 -1.20
C LYS A 61 15.16 -25.48 -1.42
N ASP A 62 15.45 -26.71 -1.00
CA ASP A 62 14.50 -27.84 -1.04
C ASP A 62 13.89 -28.05 -2.44
N GLY A 63 14.71 -27.93 -3.49
CA GLY A 63 14.27 -28.06 -4.90
C GLY A 63 13.65 -26.80 -5.50
N ASN A 64 13.40 -25.75 -4.71
CA ASN A 64 12.81 -24.50 -5.17
C ASN A 64 13.86 -23.43 -5.49
N THR A 65 13.59 -22.61 -6.50
CA THR A 65 14.30 -21.36 -6.77
C THR A 65 13.77 -20.26 -5.85
N CYS A 66 14.67 -19.69 -5.05
CA CYS A 66 14.33 -18.64 -4.08
C CYS A 66 15.21 -17.41 -4.30
N PHE A 67 14.70 -16.25 -3.92
CA PHE A 67 15.48 -15.01 -3.86
C PHE A 67 14.98 -14.14 -2.71
N TYR A 68 15.85 -13.27 -2.22
CA TYR A 68 15.47 -12.29 -1.20
C TYR A 68 15.62 -10.84 -1.65
N GLY A 69 16.30 -10.56 -2.78
CA GLY A 69 16.47 -9.21 -3.29
C GLY A 69 17.27 -8.28 -2.35
N ARG A 70 17.25 -6.97 -2.66
CA ARG A 70 17.94 -5.94 -1.87
C ARG A 70 16.97 -4.82 -1.50
N CYS A 71 16.40 -4.94 -0.31
CA CYS A 71 15.49 -3.97 0.31
C CYS A 71 15.70 -3.94 1.84
N TYR A 72 15.02 -3.04 2.55
CA TYR A 72 15.21 -2.81 3.99
C TYR A 72 14.96 -4.07 4.85
N TYR A 73 13.96 -4.89 4.52
CA TYR A 73 13.62 -6.12 5.27
C TYR A 73 14.08 -7.40 4.58
N CYS A 74 14.73 -7.28 3.41
CA CYS A 74 15.11 -8.40 2.56
C CYS A 74 16.31 -9.16 3.14
N ASN A 75 16.12 -10.44 3.42
CA ASN A 75 17.17 -11.31 3.94
C ASN A 75 16.89 -12.77 3.59
N LYS A 76 17.93 -13.61 3.65
CA LYS A 76 17.85 -15.03 3.26
C LYS A 76 16.83 -15.84 4.10
N LYS A 77 16.57 -15.45 5.36
CA LYS A 77 15.61 -16.13 6.24
C LYS A 77 14.16 -15.94 5.77
N ASN A 78 13.85 -14.76 5.21
CA ASN A 78 12.53 -14.40 4.71
C ASN A 78 12.46 -14.37 3.17
N ALA A 79 13.27 -15.20 2.50
CA ALA A 79 13.29 -15.26 1.04
C ALA A 79 11.95 -15.71 0.47
N ALA A 80 11.58 -15.15 -0.69
CA ALA A 80 10.48 -15.65 -1.50
C ALA A 80 10.95 -16.86 -2.30
N CYS A 81 10.19 -17.95 -2.25
CA CYS A 81 10.49 -19.20 -2.94
C CYS A 81 9.38 -19.55 -3.92
N ALA A 82 9.76 -19.92 -5.13
CA ALA A 82 8.86 -20.48 -6.13
C ALA A 82 8.38 -21.88 -5.72
N ASN A 83 7.39 -22.40 -6.45
CA ASN A 83 7.11 -23.84 -6.48
C ASN A 83 7.90 -24.45 -7.65
N GLY A 84 9.00 -25.14 -7.34
CA GLY A 84 10.04 -25.45 -8.31
C GLY A 84 10.66 -24.16 -8.84
N THR A 85 10.30 -23.78 -10.06
CA THR A 85 10.76 -22.56 -10.73
C THR A 85 9.65 -21.53 -10.94
N ILE A 86 8.38 -21.91 -10.76
CA ILE A 86 7.23 -21.06 -11.04
C ILE A 86 6.83 -20.26 -9.79
N MET A 87 6.83 -18.94 -9.92
CA MET A 87 6.36 -18.01 -8.89
C MET A 87 5.15 -17.22 -9.41
N GLU A 88 4.11 -17.13 -8.59
CA GLU A 88 2.99 -16.22 -8.84
C GLU A 88 3.28 -14.85 -8.21
N GLY A 89 2.92 -13.78 -8.92
CA GLY A 89 3.03 -12.42 -8.42
C GLY A 89 2.06 -11.45 -9.11
N SER A 90 2.08 -10.20 -8.68
CA SER A 90 1.32 -9.10 -9.26
C SER A 90 2.19 -8.30 -10.21
N VAL A 91 1.65 -7.97 -11.37
CA VAL A 91 2.28 -7.10 -12.37
C VAL A 91 1.45 -5.83 -12.45
N THR A 92 2.03 -4.72 -12.00
CA THR A 92 1.42 -3.40 -12.01
C THR A 92 1.91 -2.61 -13.20
N LEU A 93 0.99 -2.01 -13.96
CA LEU A 93 1.36 -1.13 -15.06
C LEU A 93 2.05 0.12 -14.54
N TRP A 94 3.24 0.42 -15.06
CA TRP A 94 3.95 1.64 -14.72
C TRP A 94 3.24 2.88 -15.21
N LEU A 95 3.36 3.96 -14.45
CA LEU A 95 2.92 5.27 -14.87
C LEU A 95 3.72 5.72 -16.12
N PRO A 96 3.08 6.44 -17.05
CA PRO A 96 3.76 6.96 -18.23
C PRO A 96 4.97 7.83 -17.87
N LYS A 97 5.99 7.82 -18.75
CA LYS A 97 7.15 8.69 -18.58
C LYS A 97 6.71 10.17 -18.57
N GLY A 98 7.22 10.93 -17.60
CA GLY A 98 6.89 12.34 -17.42
C GLY A 98 5.76 12.60 -16.41
N TRP A 99 5.04 11.57 -16.00
CA TRP A 99 4.00 11.67 -14.97
C TRP A 99 4.65 11.61 -13.59
N ASN A 100 5.15 12.76 -13.13
CA ASN A 100 5.84 12.85 -11.85
C ASN A 100 4.85 12.84 -10.69
N LEU A 101 5.16 12.10 -9.64
CA LEU A 101 4.34 12.04 -8.44
C LEU A 101 4.81 13.06 -7.40
N GLY A 102 3.85 13.79 -6.83
CA GLY A 102 3.99 14.55 -5.59
C GLY A 102 3.59 13.68 -4.42
N LYS A 103 4.49 13.54 -3.43
CA LYS A 103 4.27 12.72 -2.23
C LYS A 103 3.87 13.58 -1.04
N TRP A 104 2.82 13.17 -0.34
CA TRP A 104 2.25 13.88 0.79
C TRP A 104 2.18 12.99 2.03
N ALA A 105 2.49 13.56 3.20
CA ALA A 105 2.28 12.86 4.47
C ALA A 105 0.78 12.81 4.78
N HIS A 106 0.27 11.63 5.10
CA HIS A 106 -1.14 11.45 5.45
C HIS A 106 -1.43 12.09 6.82
N PRO A 107 -2.50 12.90 7.00
CA PRO A 107 -2.78 13.54 8.29
C PRO A 107 -3.01 12.52 9.41
N TRP A 108 -3.60 11.38 9.08
CA TRP A 108 -3.81 10.25 10.00
C TRP A 108 -2.68 9.22 9.96
N ILE A 109 -1.46 9.63 9.63
CA ILE A 109 -0.29 8.74 9.71
C ILE A 109 -0.17 8.14 11.13
N ARG A 110 0.09 6.83 11.20
CA ARG A 110 0.32 6.12 12.45
C ARG A 110 1.69 6.45 13.04
N ALA A 111 1.87 6.22 14.34
CA ALA A 111 3.15 6.45 15.00
C ALA A 111 4.23 5.40 14.68
N TYR A 112 3.86 4.27 14.07
CA TYR A 112 4.73 3.13 13.78
C TYR A 112 5.58 2.69 14.97
N SER A 113 5.00 2.77 16.17
CA SER A 113 5.69 2.53 17.44
C SER A 113 4.72 1.88 18.40
N GLY A 114 5.17 0.81 19.10
CA GLY A 114 4.36 0.19 20.14
C GLY A 114 4.18 1.05 21.40
N ALA A 115 5.01 2.09 21.58
CA ALA A 115 5.04 2.91 22.79
C ALA A 115 4.36 4.28 22.63
N ARG A 116 4.24 4.79 21.40
CA ARG A 116 3.72 6.14 21.12
C ARG A 116 2.40 6.04 20.36
N LYS A 117 1.45 6.88 20.75
CA LYS A 117 0.21 7.11 19.99
C LYS A 117 0.37 8.33 19.10
N ALA A 118 -0.23 8.30 17.92
CA ALA A 118 -0.37 9.45 17.05
C ALA A 118 -1.39 10.44 17.63
N LEU A 119 -1.29 11.72 17.27
CA LEU A 119 -2.16 12.76 17.83
C LEU A 119 -3.64 12.52 17.51
N TRP A 120 -3.94 12.00 16.32
CA TRP A 120 -5.32 11.67 15.93
C TRP A 120 -5.92 10.51 16.74
N GLU A 121 -5.09 9.68 17.38
CA GLU A 121 -5.54 8.58 18.25
C GLU A 121 -5.92 9.07 19.65
N THR A 122 -5.54 10.29 20.03
CA THR A 122 -5.77 10.86 21.37
C THR A 122 -6.63 12.12 21.38
N ASP A 123 -6.69 12.86 20.27
CA ASP A 123 -7.51 14.07 20.12
C ASP A 123 -8.79 13.78 19.33
N ASN A 124 -9.93 13.77 20.03
CA ASN A 124 -11.25 13.57 19.41
C ASN A 124 -11.68 14.70 18.46
N ASN A 125 -11.05 15.88 18.55
CA ASN A 125 -11.29 17.04 17.70
C ASN A 125 -10.13 17.26 16.70
N TYR A 126 -9.30 16.25 16.47
CA TYR A 126 -8.10 16.34 15.62
C TYR A 126 -8.41 16.91 14.23
N CYS A 127 -9.43 16.38 13.54
CA CYS A 127 -9.79 16.88 12.21
C CYS A 127 -10.17 18.37 12.24
N LYS A 128 -11.07 18.75 13.15
CA LYS A 128 -11.56 20.13 13.32
C LYS A 128 -10.44 21.11 13.65
N ASN A 129 -9.54 20.74 14.54
CA ASN A 129 -8.54 21.65 15.07
C ASN A 129 -7.25 21.70 14.22
N LYS A 130 -6.89 20.59 13.56
CA LYS A 130 -5.58 20.44 12.90
C LYS A 130 -5.66 20.22 11.39
N VAL A 131 -6.64 19.46 10.91
CA VAL A 131 -6.73 19.10 9.49
C VAL A 131 -7.47 20.17 8.70
N LEU A 132 -8.70 20.53 9.11
CA LEU A 132 -9.55 21.50 8.41
C LEU A 132 -8.95 22.90 8.30
N ASN A 133 -7.97 23.24 9.14
CA ASN A 133 -7.32 24.55 9.13
C ASN A 133 -6.01 24.57 8.33
N LYS A 134 -5.63 23.47 7.67
CA LYS A 134 -4.33 23.31 7.01
C LYS A 134 -4.49 23.04 5.51
N PRO A 135 -3.82 23.79 4.62
CA PRO A 135 -3.70 23.41 3.21
C PRO A 135 -3.01 22.05 3.02
N PRO A 136 -3.42 21.24 2.03
CA PRO A 136 -4.50 21.47 1.06
C PRO A 136 -5.89 20.98 1.53
N TYR A 137 -6.09 20.71 2.82
CA TYR A 137 -7.32 20.09 3.34
C TYR A 137 -8.41 21.11 3.71
N ASN A 138 -8.04 22.39 3.84
CA ASN A 138 -8.94 23.48 4.19
C ASN A 138 -9.75 24.02 3.00
N PHE A 139 -9.39 23.65 1.77
CA PHE A 139 -10.08 24.07 0.55
C PHE A 139 -9.92 23.02 -0.55
N GLY A 140 -10.92 22.91 -1.44
CA GLY A 140 -10.89 22.00 -2.58
C GLY A 140 -11.25 20.55 -2.24
N PRO A 141 -11.01 19.61 -3.17
CA PRO A 141 -11.52 18.23 -3.08
C PRO A 141 -10.70 17.35 -2.13
N ARG A 142 -9.47 17.75 -1.82
CA ARG A 142 -8.46 16.91 -1.18
C ARG A 142 -8.96 16.17 0.06
N LEU A 143 -9.67 16.85 0.96
CA LEU A 143 -10.14 16.21 2.18
C LEU A 143 -11.17 15.13 1.85
N LEU A 144 -12.12 15.41 0.97
CA LEU A 144 -13.13 14.45 0.52
C LEU A 144 -12.46 13.24 -0.15
N ASP A 145 -11.43 13.47 -0.97
CA ASP A 145 -10.68 12.39 -1.60
C ASP A 145 -9.98 11.49 -0.57
N LEU A 146 -9.50 12.06 0.55
CA LEU A 146 -8.95 11.29 1.66
C LEU A 146 -10.04 10.54 2.44
N LEU A 147 -11.27 11.06 2.52
CA LEU A 147 -12.39 10.32 3.12
C LEU A 147 -12.77 9.11 2.26
N ASP A 148 -12.80 9.27 0.92
CA ASP A 148 -12.97 8.16 -0.02
C ASP A 148 -11.86 7.13 0.11
N THR A 149 -10.61 7.59 0.20
CA THR A 149 -9.43 6.72 0.39
C THR A 149 -9.54 5.95 1.71
N ALA A 150 -10.02 6.59 2.79
CA ALA A 150 -10.20 5.94 4.08
C ALA A 150 -11.31 4.87 4.04
N LEU A 151 -12.39 5.11 3.31
CA LEU A 151 -13.43 4.11 3.07
C LEU A 151 -12.87 2.92 2.27
N PHE A 152 -12.13 3.20 1.20
CA PHE A 152 -11.47 2.18 0.40
C PHE A 152 -10.50 1.34 1.24
N ASP A 153 -9.62 1.99 2.00
CA ASP A 153 -8.64 1.33 2.87
C ASP A 153 -9.32 0.49 3.95
N PHE A 154 -10.46 0.93 4.48
CA PHE A 154 -11.22 0.15 5.46
C PHE A 154 -11.76 -1.14 4.85
N LEU A 155 -12.35 -1.08 3.65
CA LEU A 155 -12.91 -2.25 2.96
C LEU A 155 -11.86 -3.30 2.63
N ILE A 156 -10.64 -2.87 2.31
CA ILE A 156 -9.52 -3.79 2.01
C ILE A 156 -8.69 -4.11 3.25
N GLY A 157 -8.97 -3.49 4.40
CA GLY A 157 -8.19 -3.65 5.63
C GLY A 157 -6.74 -3.14 5.53
N ASN A 158 -6.48 -2.11 4.71
CA ASN A 158 -5.15 -1.51 4.58
C ASN A 158 -4.93 -0.43 5.63
N ALA A 159 -4.24 -0.79 6.71
CA ALA A 159 -3.91 0.13 7.78
C ALA A 159 -2.56 0.86 7.60
N ASP A 160 -1.88 0.71 6.45
CA ASP A 160 -0.52 1.20 6.22
C ASP A 160 -0.44 2.47 5.34
N ARG A 161 -1.56 3.19 5.17
CA ARG A 161 -1.65 4.46 4.44
C ARG A 161 -0.96 5.60 5.18
N HIS A 162 0.37 5.62 5.19
CA HIS A 162 1.16 6.69 5.81
C HIS A 162 1.41 7.91 4.91
N HIS A 163 1.32 7.69 3.60
CA HIS A 163 1.52 8.69 2.58
C HIS A 163 0.47 8.49 1.49
N TYR A 164 0.28 9.53 0.70
CA TYR A 164 -0.44 9.42 -0.56
C TYR A 164 0.30 10.21 -1.63
N GLU A 165 0.13 9.77 -2.87
CA GLU A 165 0.74 10.35 -4.04
C GLU A 165 -0.33 11.01 -4.92
N THR A 166 0.08 12.04 -5.64
CA THR A 166 -0.73 12.78 -6.61
C THR A 166 0.11 13.06 -7.83
N PHE A 167 -0.51 13.44 -8.95
CA PHE A 167 0.28 14.03 -10.03
C PHE A 167 0.80 15.40 -9.59
N LYS A 168 2.12 15.57 -9.66
CA LYS A 168 2.81 16.75 -9.15
C LYS A 168 2.30 18.05 -9.77
N ASP A 169 1.94 18.00 -11.05
CA ASP A 169 1.48 19.15 -11.82
C ASP A 169 0.06 19.61 -11.41
N GLU A 170 -0.70 18.76 -10.70
CA GLU A 170 -2.04 19.08 -10.20
C GLU A 170 -2.01 19.77 -8.81
N GLY A 171 -0.84 19.82 -8.17
CA GLY A 171 -0.62 20.52 -6.89
C GLY A 171 -1.64 20.17 -5.81
N ASP A 172 -2.22 21.19 -5.19
CA ASP A 172 -3.15 21.06 -4.07
C ASP A 172 -4.48 20.40 -4.46
N THR A 173 -4.88 20.51 -5.73
CA THR A 173 -6.12 19.93 -6.27
C THR A 173 -5.98 18.52 -6.81
N GLY A 174 -4.75 17.98 -6.85
CA GLY A 174 -4.53 16.66 -7.44
C GLY A 174 -5.23 15.54 -6.70
N MET A 175 -5.69 14.53 -7.42
CA MET A 175 -6.39 13.40 -6.81
C MET A 175 -5.37 12.43 -6.17
N PRO A 176 -5.59 11.96 -4.93
CA PRO A 176 -4.81 10.86 -4.36
C PRO A 176 -4.90 9.61 -5.23
N LEU A 177 -3.74 9.04 -5.58
CA LEU A 177 -3.64 7.74 -6.23
C LEU A 177 -3.68 6.63 -5.18
N HIS A 178 -4.43 5.57 -5.45
CA HIS A 178 -4.50 4.39 -4.57
C HIS A 178 -3.33 3.44 -4.89
N LEU A 179 -2.12 3.82 -4.49
CA LEU A 179 -0.88 3.02 -4.63
C LEU A 179 -0.60 2.17 -3.37
N ASP A 180 0.40 1.29 -3.40
CA ASP A 180 0.87 0.54 -2.22
C ASP A 180 -0.25 -0.15 -1.41
N ASN A 181 -1.04 -1.01 -2.07
CA ASN A 181 -2.18 -1.70 -1.46
C ASN A 181 -1.85 -3.14 -1.02
N ALA A 182 -0.59 -3.58 -1.14
CA ALA A 182 -0.19 -4.95 -0.82
C ALA A 182 -0.37 -5.35 0.66
N LYS A 183 -0.56 -4.39 1.57
CA LYS A 183 -0.89 -4.60 2.98
C LYS A 183 -2.36 -4.95 3.25
N SER A 184 -3.17 -5.00 2.20
CA SER A 184 -4.60 -5.33 2.25
C SER A 184 -4.89 -6.81 2.51
N PHE A 185 -6.13 -7.12 2.86
CA PHE A 185 -6.70 -8.46 3.00
C PHE A 185 -5.86 -9.39 3.90
N GLY A 186 -5.35 -8.85 5.00
CA GLY A 186 -4.47 -9.57 5.94
C GLY A 186 -5.18 -10.42 6.98
N ASP A 187 -6.42 -10.07 7.31
CA ASP A 187 -7.25 -10.79 8.28
C ASP A 187 -8.74 -10.67 7.92
N PRO A 188 -9.38 -11.76 7.44
CA PRO A 188 -10.81 -11.74 7.07
C PRO A 188 -11.77 -11.71 8.27
N TYR A 189 -11.28 -11.82 9.50
CA TYR A 189 -12.13 -11.85 10.71
C TYR A 189 -11.99 -10.61 11.59
N ARG A 190 -11.31 -9.57 11.08
CA ARG A 190 -11.05 -8.36 11.85
C ARG A 190 -11.23 -7.12 10.99
N ASP A 191 -12.17 -6.28 11.40
CA ASP A 191 -12.35 -4.94 10.87
C ASP A 191 -11.50 -3.95 11.67
N GLU A 192 -10.53 -3.30 11.02
CA GLU A 192 -9.68 -2.31 11.67
C GLU A 192 -10.34 -0.92 11.66
N MET A 193 -11.20 -0.70 12.66
CA MET A 193 -12.00 0.53 12.79
C MET A 193 -11.17 1.82 12.82
N SER A 194 -9.90 1.76 13.24
CA SER A 194 -9.04 2.95 13.26
C SER A 194 -8.72 3.50 11.86
N ILE A 195 -8.93 2.73 10.79
CA ILE A 195 -8.82 3.22 9.40
C ILE A 195 -9.89 4.27 9.11
N LEU A 196 -11.08 4.16 9.71
CA LEU A 196 -12.20 5.10 9.52
C LEU A 196 -12.04 6.41 10.31
N ALA A 197 -10.90 6.64 10.98
CA ALA A 197 -10.63 7.87 11.73
C ALA A 197 -10.86 9.16 10.95
N PRO A 198 -10.45 9.28 9.67
CA PRO A 198 -10.77 10.46 8.88
C PRO A 198 -12.27 10.74 8.81
N ILE A 199 -13.08 9.71 8.56
CA ILE A 199 -14.53 9.84 8.38
C ILE A 199 -15.21 10.23 9.70
N TYR A 200 -14.99 9.46 10.77
CA TYR A 200 -15.70 9.73 12.02
C TYR A 200 -15.19 10.97 12.77
N GLN A 201 -14.02 11.53 12.42
CA GLN A 201 -13.53 12.78 13.01
C GLN A 201 -13.91 14.02 12.18
N CYS A 202 -14.02 13.91 10.86
CA CYS A 202 -14.31 15.05 9.99
C CYS A 202 -15.81 15.24 9.69
N CYS A 203 -16.60 14.16 9.69
CA CYS A 203 -18.04 14.23 9.42
C CYS A 203 -18.89 14.41 10.69
N ARG A 204 -18.41 15.25 11.63
CA ARG A 204 -19.11 15.58 12.89
C ARG A 204 -19.52 17.05 12.95
#